data_AF-A0A2D8XKP3-F1
#
_entry.id   AF-A0A2D8XKP3-F1
#
_cell.length_a   1.000
_cell.length_b   1.000
_cell.length_c   1.000
_cell.angle_alpha   90.00
_cell.angle_beta   90.00
_cell.angle_gamma   90.00
#
_symmetry.space_group_name_H-M   'P 1'
#
loop_
_entity.id
_entity.type
_entity.pdbx_description
1 polymer ?
#
loop_
_entity_poly.entity_id
_entity_poly.type
_entity_poly.pdbx_seq_one_letter_code
_entity_poly.pdbx_strand_id
1 'polypeptide(L)'
;MALAINEERKATIDWVEEGKVWSGKDGTEMKEHKVAFKNGEIPVFNYPANKVYPFAKGDVVTYLLSERLNPVTKKIQQNGKQMKKVEDQQPTQSASPQNNVTLTQQQSIALSVASKLGFETVTSATWQETLKIKAKKDQILENETVEVASKRLQAEAQQTILTSIAQISIAYYNLLTTKPQ
;
A
#
# COMPACT_ATOMS: atom_id res chain seq x y z
N MET A 1 -20.19 -3.76 -10.64
CA MET A 1 -18.84 -4.06 -10.13
C MET A 1 -18.32 -5.25 -10.91
N ALA A 2 -17.16 -5.11 -11.55
CA ALA A 2 -16.50 -6.23 -12.23
C ALA A 2 -15.81 -7.11 -11.19
N LEU A 3 -15.95 -8.43 -11.30
CA LEU A 3 -15.25 -9.38 -10.44
C LEU A 3 -13.81 -9.53 -10.94
N ALA A 4 -12.83 -9.56 -10.04
CA ALA A 4 -11.45 -9.84 -10.42
C ALA A 4 -11.31 -11.25 -11.00
N ILE A 5 -10.63 -11.40 -12.15
CA ILE A 5 -10.34 -12.70 -12.77
C ILE A 5 -8.84 -12.76 -13.00
N ASN A 6 -8.14 -13.58 -12.20
CA ASN A 6 -6.68 -13.69 -12.21
C ASN A 6 -5.96 -12.33 -12.21
N GLU A 7 -6.45 -11.39 -11.40
CA GLU A 7 -5.84 -10.08 -11.29
C GLU A 7 -4.59 -10.17 -10.40
N GLU A 8 -3.46 -9.68 -10.90
CA GLU A 8 -2.22 -9.67 -10.13
C GLU A 8 -2.27 -8.57 -9.07
N ARG A 9 -2.08 -8.97 -7.82
CA ARG A 9 -2.11 -8.10 -6.65
C ARG A 9 -0.82 -8.24 -5.87
N LYS A 10 -0.33 -7.14 -5.31
CA LYS A 10 0.79 -7.10 -4.36
C LYS A 10 0.29 -6.60 -3.02
N ALA A 11 0.48 -7.37 -1.96
CA ALA A 11 0.07 -6.96 -0.63
C ALA A 11 0.99 -7.51 0.46
N THR A 12 0.89 -6.91 1.64
CA THR A 12 1.59 -7.36 2.85
C THR A 12 0.64 -8.20 3.70
N ILE A 13 1.09 -9.38 4.12
CA ILE A 13 0.32 -10.29 4.99
C ILE A 13 0.19 -9.67 6.38
N ASP A 14 -1.03 -9.57 6.88
CA ASP A 14 -1.34 -9.17 8.25
C ASP A 14 -1.52 -10.37 9.18
N TRP A 15 -2.26 -11.39 8.73
CA TRP A 15 -2.37 -12.66 9.44
C TRP A 15 -2.72 -13.82 8.49
N VAL A 16 -2.45 -15.04 8.96
CA VAL A 16 -2.77 -16.30 8.25
C VAL A 16 -3.49 -17.21 9.23
N GLU A 17 -4.63 -17.76 8.81
CA GLU A 17 -5.42 -18.72 9.57
C GLU A 17 -5.51 -20.04 8.77
N GLU A 18 -5.26 -21.16 9.46
CA GLU A 18 -5.42 -22.49 8.88
C GLU A 18 -6.90 -22.89 8.87
N GLY A 19 -7.37 -23.30 7.69
CA GLY A 19 -8.72 -23.78 7.45
C GLY A 19 -8.80 -25.30 7.34
N LYS A 20 -9.79 -25.78 6.58
CA LYS A 20 -10.07 -27.20 6.44
C LYS A 20 -9.05 -27.89 5.53
N VAL A 21 -8.81 -29.16 5.81
CA VAL A 21 -8.09 -30.06 4.89
C VAL A 21 -9.09 -30.75 3.97
N TRP A 22 -8.77 -30.84 2.69
CA TRP A 22 -9.62 -31.47 1.68
C TRP A 22 -8.77 -32.18 0.62
N SER A 23 -9.31 -33.22 0.00
CA SER A 23 -8.61 -33.97 -1.04
C SER A 23 -8.70 -33.25 -2.38
N GLY A 24 -7.55 -32.86 -2.92
CA GLY A 24 -7.39 -32.33 -4.27
C GLY A 24 -7.89 -33.28 -5.35
N LYS A 25 -8.09 -32.76 -6.57
CA LYS A 25 -8.51 -33.58 -7.73
C LYS A 25 -7.54 -34.73 -8.04
N ASP A 26 -6.27 -34.55 -7.69
CA ASP A 26 -5.19 -35.52 -7.91
C ASP A 26 -4.95 -36.43 -6.69
N GLY A 27 -5.86 -36.43 -5.70
CA GLY A 27 -5.73 -37.20 -4.46
C GLY A 27 -4.81 -36.58 -3.40
N THR A 28 -4.07 -35.51 -3.74
CA THR A 28 -3.23 -34.78 -2.79
C THR A 28 -4.05 -34.07 -1.74
N GLU A 29 -3.73 -34.26 -0.46
CA GLU A 29 -4.35 -33.49 0.63
C GLU A 29 -3.92 -32.02 0.57
N MET A 30 -4.90 -31.12 0.48
CA MET A 30 -4.73 -29.68 0.45
C MET A 30 -5.30 -29.10 1.73
N LYS A 31 -4.59 -28.14 2.33
CA LYS A 31 -5.05 -27.34 3.47
C LYS A 31 -5.41 -25.94 2.97
N GLU A 32 -6.56 -25.45 3.41
CA GLU A 32 -6.97 -24.06 3.19
C GLU A 32 -6.18 -23.12 4.12
N HIS A 33 -5.73 -21.99 3.59
CA HIS A 33 -5.11 -20.91 4.32
C HIS A 33 -5.85 -19.62 3.99
N LYS A 34 -6.54 -19.05 4.98
CA LYS A 34 -7.12 -17.70 4.85
C LYS A 34 -6.01 -16.71 5.16
N VAL A 35 -5.71 -15.85 4.19
CA VAL A 35 -4.65 -14.86 4.33
C VAL A 35 -5.31 -13.50 4.33
N ALA A 36 -5.23 -12.79 5.44
CA ALA A 36 -5.64 -11.39 5.49
C ALA A 36 -4.46 -10.49 5.14
N PHE A 37 -4.74 -9.54 4.26
CA PHE A 37 -3.78 -8.56 3.81
C PHE A 37 -4.08 -7.20 4.44
N LYS A 38 -3.05 -6.35 4.57
CA LYS A 38 -3.20 -4.99 5.12
C LYS A 38 -4.14 -4.07 4.31
N ASN A 39 -4.44 -4.43 3.07
CA ASN A 39 -5.42 -3.72 2.23
C ASN A 39 -6.87 -4.11 2.55
N GLY A 40 -7.11 -5.03 3.49
CA GLY A 40 -8.43 -5.50 3.89
C GLY A 40 -8.98 -6.69 3.10
N GLU A 41 -8.25 -7.20 2.11
CA GLU A 41 -8.62 -8.41 1.37
C GLU A 41 -8.31 -9.67 2.19
N ILE A 42 -9.19 -10.69 2.11
CA ILE A 42 -9.01 -11.96 2.83
C ILE A 42 -9.24 -13.14 1.87
N PRO A 43 -8.38 -13.33 0.85
CA PRO A 43 -8.48 -14.47 -0.03
C PRO A 43 -8.10 -15.78 0.64
N VAL A 44 -8.73 -16.86 0.15
CA VAL A 44 -8.41 -18.24 0.54
C VAL A 44 -7.41 -18.83 -0.45
N PHE A 45 -6.32 -19.37 0.08
CA PHE A 45 -5.30 -20.10 -0.66
C PHE A 45 -5.34 -21.58 -0.28
N ASN A 46 -5.05 -22.45 -1.24
CA ASN A 46 -4.93 -23.88 -0.99
C ASN A 46 -3.48 -24.30 -1.15
N TYR A 47 -2.92 -24.95 -0.13
CA TYR A 47 -1.53 -25.41 -0.11
C TYR A 47 -1.46 -26.89 0.30
N PRO A 48 -0.51 -27.69 -0.20
CA PRO A 48 -0.39 -29.09 0.19
C PRO A 48 -0.26 -29.26 1.72
N ALA A 49 -1.12 -30.08 2.33
CA ALA A 49 -1.18 -30.24 3.78
C ALA A 49 0.08 -30.89 4.36
N ASN A 50 0.81 -31.65 3.55
CA ASN A 50 2.08 -32.29 3.90
C ASN A 50 3.29 -31.33 3.86
N LYS A 51 3.09 -30.05 3.52
CA LYS A 51 4.14 -29.04 3.47
C LYS A 51 3.82 -27.89 4.42
N VAL A 52 4.86 -27.36 5.06
CA VAL A 52 4.75 -26.14 5.86
C VAL A 52 4.41 -24.98 4.93
N TYR A 53 3.41 -24.19 5.31
CA TYR A 53 3.03 -23.02 4.56
C TYR A 53 4.18 -22.00 4.56
N PRO A 54 4.69 -21.58 3.38
CA PRO A 54 5.97 -20.87 3.29
C PRO A 54 5.88 -19.36 3.53
N PHE A 55 4.70 -18.84 3.91
CA PHE A 55 4.45 -17.41 4.08
C PHE A 55 3.98 -17.08 5.48
N ALA A 56 4.48 -15.98 6.03
CA ALA A 56 4.20 -15.53 7.38
C ALA A 56 3.71 -14.08 7.42
N LYS A 57 3.21 -13.67 8.59
CA LYS A 57 2.88 -12.28 8.88
C LYS A 57 4.06 -11.36 8.57
N GLY A 58 3.81 -10.28 7.84
CA GLY A 58 4.82 -9.30 7.45
C GLY A 58 5.46 -9.54 6.08
N ASP A 59 5.27 -10.72 5.47
CA ASP A 59 5.77 -10.97 4.12
C ASP A 59 5.03 -10.11 3.08
N VAL A 60 5.79 -9.57 2.12
CA VAL A 60 5.25 -8.93 0.92
C VAL A 60 5.16 -9.99 -0.17
N VAL A 61 3.95 -10.19 -0.68
CA VAL A 61 3.66 -11.24 -1.65
C VAL A 61 2.93 -10.69 -2.86
N THR A 62 3.20 -11.28 -4.02
CA THR A 62 2.33 -11.15 -5.19
C THR A 62 1.45 -12.39 -5.28
N TYR A 63 0.19 -12.20 -5.69
CA TYR A 63 -0.78 -13.27 -5.86
C TYR A 63 -1.76 -12.94 -6.98
N LEU A 64 -2.34 -13.96 -7.58
CA LEU A 64 -3.47 -13.82 -8.48
C LEU A 64 -4.77 -13.93 -7.68
N LEU A 65 -5.55 -12.85 -7.69
CA LEU A 65 -6.88 -12.80 -7.09
C LEU A 65 -7.94 -13.19 -8.12
N SER A 66 -8.82 -14.11 -7.73
CA SER A 66 -10.03 -14.43 -8.47
C SER A 66 -11.25 -14.32 -7.56
N GLU A 67 -12.19 -13.49 -7.97
CA GLU A 67 -13.45 -13.27 -7.29
C GLU A 67 -14.57 -14.01 -7.98
N ARG A 68 -15.40 -14.68 -7.20
CA ARG A 68 -16.63 -15.30 -7.70
C ARG A 68 -17.79 -14.91 -6.81
N LEU A 69 -18.88 -14.50 -7.44
CA LEU A 69 -20.14 -14.33 -6.73
C LEU A 69 -20.69 -15.71 -6.37
N ASN A 70 -20.84 -15.99 -5.08
CA ASN A 70 -21.51 -17.21 -4.65
C ASN A 70 -23.01 -17.10 -5.02
N PRO A 71 -23.55 -18.02 -5.84
CA PRO A 71 -24.92 -17.92 -6.33
C PRO A 71 -25.96 -18.03 -5.20
N VAL A 72 -25.62 -18.71 -4.10
CA VAL A 72 -26.50 -18.98 -2.95
C VAL A 72 -26.42 -17.86 -1.92
N THR A 73 -25.21 -17.51 -1.47
CA THR A 73 -25.03 -16.53 -0.37
C THR A 73 -24.94 -15.09 -0.86
N LYS A 74 -24.86 -14.86 -2.18
CA LYS A 74 -24.64 -13.55 -2.82
C LYS A 74 -23.39 -12.81 -2.33
N LYS A 75 -22.51 -13.47 -1.57
CA LYS A 75 -21.23 -12.92 -1.12
C LYS A 75 -20.15 -13.15 -2.17
N ILE A 76 -19.24 -12.20 -2.28
CA ILE A 76 -18.05 -12.33 -3.12
C ILE A 76 -17.06 -13.25 -2.40
N GLN A 77 -16.69 -14.35 -3.05
CA GLN A 77 -15.65 -15.25 -2.58
C GLN A 77 -14.35 -14.88 -3.26
N GLN A 78 -13.35 -14.53 -2.44
CA GLN A 78 -12.00 -14.20 -2.86
C GLN A 78 -11.13 -15.45 -2.79
N ASN A 79 -10.63 -15.91 -3.93
CA ASN A 79 -9.72 -17.04 -4.02
C ASN A 79 -8.37 -16.57 -4.54
N GLY A 80 -7.31 -16.90 -3.81
CA GLY A 80 -5.94 -16.57 -4.19
C GLY A 80 -5.23 -17.77 -4.79
N LYS A 81 -4.38 -17.53 -5.81
CA LYS A 81 -3.47 -18.53 -6.39
C LYS A 81 -2.10 -17.94 -6.68
N GLN A 82 -1.11 -18.82 -6.88
CA GLN A 82 0.26 -18.46 -7.29
C GLN A 82 0.90 -17.40 -6.39
N MET A 83 0.72 -17.54 -5.07
CA MET A 83 1.37 -16.64 -4.14
C MET A 83 2.89 -16.82 -4.23
N LYS A 84 3.61 -15.71 -4.41
CA LYS A 84 5.07 -15.68 -4.44
C LYS A 84 5.55 -14.63 -3.48
N LYS A 85 6.58 -14.97 -2.70
CA LYS A 85 7.28 -13.99 -1.90
C LYS A 85 8.00 -13.09 -2.88
N VAL A 86 7.74 -11.80 -2.78
CA VAL A 86 8.62 -10.84 -3.40
C VAL A 86 9.84 -10.85 -2.51
N GLU A 87 10.85 -11.66 -2.86
CA GLU A 87 12.21 -11.32 -2.47
C GLU A 87 12.36 -9.88 -2.90
N ASP A 88 12.72 -9.00 -1.96
CA ASP A 88 13.02 -7.63 -2.31
C ASP A 88 14.06 -7.69 -3.44
N GLN A 89 13.59 -7.53 -4.69
CA GLN A 89 14.18 -6.49 -5.49
C GLN A 89 14.06 -5.27 -4.61
N GLN A 90 15.15 -5.02 -3.87
CA GLN A 90 15.56 -3.71 -3.45
C GLN A 90 15.01 -2.77 -4.51
N PRO A 91 14.12 -1.84 -4.12
CA PRO A 91 13.34 -1.07 -5.07
C PRO A 91 14.30 -0.64 -6.17
N THR A 92 13.96 -0.86 -7.43
CA THR A 92 14.74 -0.36 -8.56
C THR A 92 14.81 1.14 -8.36
N GLN A 93 15.84 1.56 -7.61
CA GLN A 93 16.22 2.92 -7.38
C GLN A 93 16.57 3.36 -8.79
N SER A 94 15.73 4.20 -9.38
CA SER A 94 16.27 5.29 -10.17
C SER A 94 17.42 5.86 -9.35
N ALA A 95 18.65 5.60 -9.80
CA ALA A 95 19.86 5.74 -9.01
C ALA A 95 19.84 7.06 -8.23
N SER A 96 19.67 6.94 -6.92
CA SER A 96 19.85 8.02 -5.96
C SER A 96 20.36 7.31 -4.72
N PRO A 97 21.60 7.56 -4.28
CA PRO A 97 22.25 6.74 -3.27
C PRO A 97 21.49 6.89 -1.94
N GLN A 98 20.81 5.82 -1.50
CA GLN A 98 20.24 5.74 -0.15
C GLN A 98 21.24 5.00 0.74
N ASN A 99 22.02 5.77 1.51
CA ASN A 99 22.70 5.26 2.68
C ASN A 99 21.62 4.89 3.73
N ASN A 100 21.56 3.62 4.12
CA ASN A 100 20.80 3.20 5.30
C ASN A 100 21.47 3.78 6.56
N VAL A 101 21.02 4.95 7.00
CA VAL A 101 21.48 5.58 8.24
C VAL A 101 20.39 5.47 9.30
N THR A 102 20.74 4.85 10.42
CA THR A 102 19.92 4.83 11.64
C THR A 102 19.84 6.25 12.19
N LEU A 103 18.68 6.90 12.06
CA LEU A 103 18.42 8.23 12.61
C LEU A 103 18.53 8.19 14.14
N THR A 104 19.11 9.25 14.73
CA THR A 104 19.04 9.44 16.18
C THR A 104 17.60 9.70 16.60
N GLN A 105 17.26 9.39 17.86
CA GLN A 105 15.90 9.51 18.38
C GLN A 105 15.31 10.92 18.17
N GLN A 106 16.11 11.97 18.35
CA GLN A 106 15.68 13.36 18.15
C GLN A 106 15.36 13.69 16.67
N GLN A 107 16.12 13.13 15.72
CA GLN A 107 15.87 13.34 14.29
C GLN A 107 14.58 12.65 13.83
N SER A 108 14.32 11.45 14.35
CA SER A 108 13.06 10.73 14.10
C SER A 108 11.85 11.47 14.66
N ILE A 109 11.98 12.12 15.81
CA ILE A 109 10.92 12.95 16.42
C ILE A 109 10.65 14.19 15.58
N ALA A 110 11.70 14.94 15.19
CA ALA A 110 11.55 16.16 14.38
C ALA A 110 10.84 15.87 13.05
N LEU A 111 11.21 14.77 12.38
CA LEU A 111 10.56 14.32 11.15
C LEU A 111 9.09 13.93 11.37
N SER A 112 8.81 13.23 12.48
CA SER A 112 7.44 12.83 12.83
C SER A 112 6.55 14.05 13.11
N VAL A 113 7.05 15.05 13.83
CA VAL A 113 6.31 16.29 14.14
C VAL A 113 6.06 17.11 12.87
N ALA A 114 7.08 17.29 12.02
CA ALA A 114 6.93 18.00 10.75
C ALA A 114 5.90 17.31 9.83
N SER A 115 5.94 15.98 9.76
CA SER A 115 4.97 15.20 8.97
C SER A 115 3.55 15.35 9.51
N LYS A 116 3.37 15.33 10.83
CA LYS A 116 2.07 15.52 11.48
C LYS A 116 1.50 16.90 11.20
N LEU A 117 2.29 17.96 11.40
CA LEU A 117 1.87 19.35 11.15
C LEU A 117 1.56 19.60 9.67
N GLY A 118 2.38 19.03 8.77
CA GLY A 118 2.11 19.04 7.34
C GLY A 118 0.74 18.42 7.05
N PHE A 119 0.47 17.22 7.56
CA PHE A 119 -0.78 16.52 7.36
C PHE A 119 -2.01 17.27 7.92
N GLU A 120 -1.91 17.83 9.12
CA GLU A 120 -2.96 18.65 9.74
C GLU A 120 -3.27 19.89 8.90
N THR A 121 -2.24 20.50 8.30
CA THR A 121 -2.41 21.69 7.45
C THR A 121 -3.16 21.36 6.16
N VAL A 122 -2.79 20.29 5.45
CA VAL A 122 -3.49 19.87 4.20
C VAL A 122 -4.90 19.34 4.46
N THR A 123 -5.20 18.86 5.67
CA THR A 123 -6.54 18.36 6.01
C THR A 123 -7.43 19.42 6.66
N SER A 124 -6.90 20.61 6.95
CA SER A 124 -7.66 21.72 7.54
C SER A 124 -8.76 22.25 6.61
N ALA A 125 -9.90 22.63 7.19
CA ALA A 125 -11.05 23.16 6.45
C ALA A 125 -10.69 24.40 5.62
N THR A 126 -9.91 25.32 6.18
CA THR A 126 -9.48 26.56 5.50
C THR A 126 -8.68 26.26 4.23
N TRP A 127 -7.79 25.28 4.29
CA TRP A 127 -6.96 24.91 3.16
C TRP A 127 -7.77 24.15 2.09
N GLN A 128 -8.67 23.25 2.51
CA GLN A 128 -9.61 22.55 1.63
C GLN A 128 -10.57 23.49 0.89
N GLU A 129 -11.09 24.51 1.57
CA GLU A 129 -11.94 25.53 0.93
C GLU A 129 -11.15 26.36 -0.08
N THR A 130 -9.89 26.69 0.23
CA THR A 130 -8.99 27.39 -0.71
C THR A 130 -8.77 26.59 -1.99
N LEU A 131 -8.60 25.27 -1.89
CA LEU A 131 -8.49 24.40 -3.05
C LEU A 131 -9.77 24.36 -3.90
N LYS A 132 -10.94 24.24 -3.27
CA LYS A 132 -12.23 24.24 -4.00
C LYS A 132 -12.43 25.53 -4.78
N ILE A 133 -12.05 26.67 -4.20
CA ILE A 133 -12.12 27.98 -4.88
C ILE A 133 -11.15 28.01 -6.07
N LYS A 134 -9.94 27.47 -5.93
CA LYS A 134 -8.95 27.40 -7.02
C LYS A 134 -9.38 26.45 -8.14
N ALA A 135 -9.99 25.32 -7.80
CA ALA A 135 -10.62 24.41 -8.75
C ALA A 135 -11.67 25.15 -9.58
N LYS A 136 -12.59 25.88 -8.93
CA LYS A 136 -13.65 26.65 -9.61
C LYS A 136 -13.14 27.78 -10.51
N LYS A 137 -11.98 28.36 -10.23
CA LYS A 137 -11.46 29.51 -10.99
C LYS A 137 -10.66 29.12 -12.24
N ASP A 138 -9.69 28.21 -12.11
CA ASP A 138 -8.63 28.14 -13.14
C ASP A 138 -8.23 26.72 -13.59
N GLN A 139 -8.69 25.64 -12.92
CA GLN A 139 -8.08 24.30 -13.07
C GLN A 139 -9.05 23.14 -13.28
N ILE A 140 -10.29 23.41 -13.68
CA ILE A 140 -11.20 22.35 -14.13
C ILE A 140 -10.81 21.97 -15.57
N LEU A 141 -10.40 20.72 -15.77
CA LEU A 141 -10.21 20.19 -17.11
C LEU A 141 -11.57 20.08 -17.82
N GLU A 142 -11.59 20.12 -19.16
CA GLU A 142 -12.80 20.28 -19.98
C GLU A 142 -13.88 19.18 -19.79
N ASN A 143 -13.56 18.09 -19.07
CA ASN A 143 -14.47 16.99 -18.73
C ASN A 143 -14.54 16.65 -17.23
N GLU A 144 -14.09 17.55 -16.36
CA GLU A 144 -13.97 17.29 -14.91
C GLU A 144 -15.03 18.06 -14.12
N THR A 145 -15.59 17.46 -13.07
CA THR A 145 -16.46 18.20 -12.14
C THR A 145 -15.61 18.92 -11.08
N VAL A 146 -16.16 19.96 -10.46
CA VAL A 146 -15.48 20.71 -9.38
C VAL A 146 -15.00 19.77 -8.26
N GLU A 147 -15.76 18.71 -7.97
CA GLU A 147 -15.43 17.74 -6.92
C GLU A 147 -14.23 16.86 -7.30
N VAL A 148 -14.13 16.43 -8.55
CA VAL A 148 -13.01 15.61 -9.05
C VAL A 148 -11.75 16.47 -9.15
N ALA A 149 -11.87 17.70 -9.66
CA ALA A 149 -10.77 18.67 -9.72
C ALA A 149 -10.24 18.99 -8.32
N SER A 150 -11.12 19.19 -7.34
CA SER A 150 -10.70 19.46 -5.95
C SER A 150 -9.92 18.29 -5.35
N LYS A 151 -10.34 17.04 -5.60
CA LYS A 151 -9.63 15.84 -5.13
C LYS A 151 -8.26 15.68 -5.80
N ARG A 152 -8.15 15.96 -7.10
CA ARG A 152 -6.86 15.94 -7.82
C ARG A 152 -5.89 16.97 -7.25
N LEU A 153 -6.35 18.22 -7.08
CA LEU A 153 -5.53 19.29 -6.50
C LEU A 153 -5.11 19.00 -5.06
N GLN A 154 -5.98 18.34 -4.29
CA GLN A 154 -5.64 17.85 -2.96
C GLN A 154 -4.53 16.80 -3.00
N ALA A 155 -4.63 15.81 -3.90
CA ALA A 155 -3.61 14.78 -4.05
C ALA A 155 -2.26 15.36 -4.51
N GLU A 156 -2.26 16.28 -5.48
CA GLU A 156 -1.05 16.96 -5.97
C GLU A 156 -0.36 17.78 -4.88
N ALA A 157 -1.13 18.51 -4.07
CA ALA A 157 -0.57 19.29 -2.99
C ALA A 157 -0.08 18.44 -1.81
N GLN A 158 -0.79 17.35 -1.46
CA GLN A 158 -0.30 16.37 -0.49
C GLN A 158 1.02 15.75 -0.95
N GLN A 159 1.10 15.35 -2.23
CA GLN A 159 2.32 14.83 -2.82
C GLN A 159 3.45 15.86 -2.79
N THR A 160 3.15 17.13 -3.07
CA THR A 160 4.12 18.22 -3.03
C THR A 160 4.67 18.42 -1.62
N ILE A 161 3.82 18.47 -0.60
CA ILE A 161 4.24 18.61 0.81
C ILE A 161 5.09 17.43 1.24
N LEU A 162 4.69 16.20 0.92
CA LEU A 162 5.49 15.00 1.22
C LEU A 162 6.86 15.05 0.54
N THR A 163 6.91 15.51 -0.71
CA THR A 163 8.16 15.67 -1.46
C THR A 163 9.05 16.75 -0.83
N SER A 164 8.47 17.88 -0.43
CA SER A 164 9.22 18.96 0.27
C SER A 164 9.74 18.49 1.62
N ILE A 165 8.95 17.73 2.40
CA ILE A 165 9.40 17.13 3.66
C ILE A 165 10.58 16.19 3.40
N ALA A 166 10.49 15.34 2.37
CA ALA A 166 11.58 14.45 2.01
C ALA A 166 12.85 15.23 1.61
N GLN A 167 12.73 16.29 0.81
CA GLN A 167 13.86 17.13 0.42
C GLN A 167 14.50 17.87 1.60
N ILE A 168 13.69 18.44 2.51
CA ILE A 168 14.18 19.08 3.74
C ILE A 168 14.90 18.06 4.61
N SER A 169 14.36 16.84 4.71
CA SER A 169 14.98 15.75 5.46
C SER A 169 16.35 15.36 4.89
N ILE A 170 16.47 15.28 3.57
CA ILE A 170 17.73 15.00 2.87
C ILE A 170 18.73 16.16 3.05
N ALA A 171 18.28 17.41 2.93
CA ALA A 171 19.13 18.58 3.13
C ALA A 171 19.66 18.68 4.57
N TYR A 172 18.78 18.43 5.55
CA TYR A 172 19.15 18.37 6.97
C TYR A 172 20.10 17.22 7.26
N TYR A 173 19.87 16.04 6.67
CA TYR A 173 20.79 14.91 6.71
C TYR A 173 22.18 15.30 6.20
N ASN A 174 22.26 15.89 5.00
CA ASN A 174 23.53 16.30 4.41
C ASN A 174 24.27 17.30 5.31
N LEU A 175 23.56 18.27 5.90
CA LEU A 175 24.13 19.29 6.78
C LEU A 175 24.67 18.71 8.10
N LEU A 176 24.09 17.61 8.58
CA LEU A 176 24.53 16.91 9.79
C LEU A 176 25.67 15.92 9.53
N THR A 177 25.75 15.36 8.32
CA THR A 177 26.77 14.35 7.96
C THR A 177 27.98 14.94 7.24
N THR A 178 27.90 16.18 6.74
CA THR A 178 29.07 16.88 6.21
C THR A 178 29.84 17.51 7.37
N LYS A 179 31.06 17.04 7.60
CA LYS A 179 32.01 17.75 8.46
C LYS A 179 32.38 19.08 7.81
N PRO A 180 32.47 20.19 8.55
CA PRO A 180 33.08 21.40 8.02
C PRO A 180 34.53 21.07 7.61
N GLN A 181 34.90 21.47 6.40
CA GLN A 181 36.29 21.44 5.93
C GLN A 181 37.12 22.46 6.69
#